data_AF-A0A328VB53-F1
#
_entry.id   AF-A0A328VB53-F1
#
_cell.length_a   1.000
_cell.length_b   1.000
_cell.length_c   1.000
_cell.angle_alpha   90.00
_cell.angle_beta   90.00
_cell.angle_gamma   90.00
#
_symmetry.space_group_name_H-M   'P 1'
#
loop_
_entity.id
_entity.type
_entity.pdbx_description
1 polymer ?
#
loop_
_entity_poly.entity_id
_entity_poly.type
_entity_poly.pdbx_seq_one_letter_code
_entity_poly.pdbx_strand_id
1 'polypeptide(L)'
;MTDPSSPGAPVMRLSYGPLPLHFGELRLPSAPGPHAVAVLIHGGFWRNPYDLSLMHGLAEDLTAHGLATWNIEYRRLGDDGGGWPGTLQDVAQAVDALRQMARSYHLDLERLVSVGHSAGGQLALWLAARPHLGQRVAGPERALLAGEGALPLQGAVSLAGVIDLEAGWRRHLGRDAVSELLGGSPDDVPERYHLASPAALLPLGVPQILIHGTADDRVPVEISRDYAARARAVGDRLTLVELSGVDHFALIDPHSSAWQTTRELVLSLSRRR
;
A
#
# COMPACT_ATOMS: atom_id res chain seq x y z
N MET A 1 -12.38 -6.58 28.33
CA MET A 1 -11.81 -7.91 28.64
C MET A 1 -12.21 -8.82 27.49
N THR A 2 -11.40 -8.87 26.44
CA THR A 2 -11.65 -9.70 25.26
C THR A 2 -11.05 -11.09 25.52
N ASP A 3 -11.89 -12.11 25.39
CA ASP A 3 -11.53 -13.51 25.52
C ASP A 3 -10.46 -13.88 24.47
N PRO A 4 -9.26 -14.36 24.88
CA PRO A 4 -8.17 -14.70 23.95
C PRO A 4 -8.41 -16.02 23.18
N SER A 5 -9.60 -16.62 23.27
CA SER A 5 -9.88 -17.96 22.70
C SER A 5 -10.84 -18.00 21.51
N SER A 6 -11.33 -16.87 21.00
CA SER A 6 -12.05 -16.89 19.72
C SER A 6 -11.06 -17.18 18.57
N PRO A 7 -11.24 -18.26 17.79
CA PRO A 7 -10.43 -18.47 16.60
C PRO A 7 -10.58 -17.24 15.71
N GLY A 8 -9.45 -16.67 15.27
CA GLY A 8 -9.44 -15.51 14.40
C GLY A 8 -10.32 -15.72 13.16
N ALA A 9 -10.83 -14.64 12.58
CA ALA A 9 -11.69 -14.71 11.39
C ALA A 9 -11.03 -15.60 10.31
N PRO A 10 -11.77 -16.52 9.68
CA PRO A 10 -11.21 -17.44 8.71
C PRO A 10 -10.54 -16.68 7.57
N VAL A 11 -9.38 -17.17 7.14
CA VAL A 11 -8.63 -16.62 6.01
C VAL A 11 -8.96 -17.38 4.74
N MET A 12 -9.35 -16.65 3.69
CA MET A 12 -9.60 -17.20 2.36
C MET A 12 -8.49 -16.76 1.42
N ARG A 13 -7.66 -17.70 0.98
CA ARG A 13 -6.65 -17.44 -0.05
C ARG A 13 -7.31 -17.48 -1.42
N LEU A 14 -7.37 -16.35 -2.10
CA LEU A 14 -8.04 -16.18 -3.39
C LEU A 14 -7.01 -15.74 -4.44
N SER A 15 -7.09 -16.32 -5.64
CA SER A 15 -6.27 -15.89 -6.77
C SER A 15 -6.88 -14.64 -7.43
N TYR A 16 -6.02 -13.70 -7.82
CA TYR A 16 -6.41 -12.55 -8.65
C TYR A 16 -5.85 -12.63 -10.09
N GLY A 17 -5.17 -13.72 -10.43
CA GLY A 17 -4.56 -13.92 -11.74
C GLY A 17 -3.81 -15.26 -11.85
N PRO A 18 -3.30 -15.61 -13.03
CA PRO A 18 -2.85 -16.97 -13.32
C PRO A 18 -1.46 -17.32 -12.74
N LEU A 19 -0.68 -16.33 -12.29
CA LEU A 19 0.68 -16.58 -11.81
C LEU A 19 0.68 -17.07 -10.35
N PRO A 20 1.69 -17.85 -9.91
CA PRO A 20 1.73 -18.40 -8.55
C PRO A 20 1.67 -17.37 -7.43
N LEU A 21 2.22 -16.18 -7.67
CA LEU A 21 2.21 -15.05 -6.74
C LEU A 21 0.99 -14.13 -6.91
N HIS A 22 0.07 -14.46 -7.81
CA HIS A 22 -1.17 -13.71 -8.00
C HIS A 22 -2.28 -14.16 -7.06
N PHE A 23 -2.08 -13.96 -5.76
CA PHE A 23 -3.08 -14.26 -4.74
C PHE A 23 -3.11 -13.22 -3.62
N GLY A 24 -4.21 -13.19 -2.90
CA GLY A 24 -4.33 -12.47 -1.65
C GLY A 24 -5.12 -13.27 -0.63
N GLU A 25 -5.06 -12.82 0.61
CA GLU A 25 -5.78 -13.38 1.73
C GLU A 25 -6.92 -12.42 2.13
N LEU A 26 -8.15 -12.90 1.94
CA LEU A 26 -9.36 -12.19 2.34
C LEU A 26 -9.78 -12.65 3.74
N ARG A 27 -10.01 -11.68 4.63
CA ARG A 27 -10.67 -11.88 5.92
C ARG A 27 -11.90 -10.99 6.00
N LEU A 28 -12.95 -11.52 6.61
CA LEU A 28 -14.23 -10.82 6.78
C LEU A 28 -14.53 -10.63 8.27
N PRO A 29 -15.05 -9.46 8.66
CA PRO A 29 -15.60 -9.27 10.00
C PRO A 29 -16.74 -10.25 10.30
N SER A 30 -16.96 -10.53 11.58
CA SER A 30 -18.07 -11.39 12.02
C SER A 30 -19.45 -10.72 11.89
N ALA A 31 -19.50 -9.39 11.96
CA ALA A 31 -20.73 -8.62 11.77
C ALA A 31 -21.23 -8.73 10.31
N PRO A 32 -22.52 -8.55 10.02
CA PRO A 32 -23.01 -8.50 8.64
C PRO A 32 -22.45 -7.28 7.87
N GLY A 33 -22.25 -7.45 6.56
CA GLY A 33 -21.81 -6.39 5.65
C GLY A 33 -22.91 -5.37 5.25
N PRO A 34 -22.62 -4.48 4.28
CA PRO A 34 -21.41 -4.48 3.46
C PRO A 34 -20.19 -3.91 4.21
N HIS A 35 -19.02 -4.49 3.96
CA HIS A 35 -17.78 -4.21 4.68
C HIS A 35 -16.92 -3.16 3.95
N ALA A 36 -16.46 -2.14 4.67
CA ALA A 36 -15.34 -1.34 4.19
C ALA A 36 -14.11 -2.23 4.02
N VAL A 37 -13.24 -1.91 3.06
CA VAL A 37 -12.12 -2.77 2.67
C VAL A 37 -10.79 -2.07 2.90
N ALA A 38 -9.88 -2.73 3.61
CA ALA A 38 -8.47 -2.36 3.65
C ALA A 38 -7.65 -3.31 2.78
N VAL A 39 -6.98 -2.80 1.76
CA VAL A 39 -5.95 -3.54 1.01
C VAL A 39 -4.63 -3.37 1.74
N LEU A 40 -4.01 -4.47 2.14
CA LEU A 40 -2.74 -4.48 2.85
C LEU A 40 -1.60 -4.90 1.92
N ILE A 41 -0.52 -4.13 1.94
CA ILE A 41 0.61 -4.28 1.02
C ILE A 41 1.90 -4.32 1.81
N HIS A 42 2.60 -5.45 1.74
CA HIS A 42 3.80 -5.69 2.53
C HIS A 42 5.01 -4.88 2.05
N GLY A 43 5.99 -4.72 2.94
CA GLY A 43 7.26 -4.06 2.65
C GLY A 43 8.34 -4.99 2.10
N GLY A 44 9.60 -4.69 2.44
CA GLY A 44 10.74 -5.54 2.09
C GLY A 44 11.55 -5.09 0.87
N PHE A 45 11.55 -3.78 0.56
CA PHE A 45 12.29 -3.22 -0.58
C PHE A 45 11.98 -3.92 -1.91
N TRP A 46 10.74 -4.39 -2.07
CA TRP A 46 10.27 -5.15 -3.23
C TRP A 46 11.15 -6.36 -3.55
N ARG A 47 11.83 -6.98 -2.59
CA ARG A 47 12.68 -8.18 -2.81
C ARG A 47 12.10 -9.42 -2.13
N ASN A 48 12.24 -10.59 -2.76
CA ASN A 48 12.17 -11.85 -2.00
C ASN A 48 13.44 -11.88 -1.09
N PRO A 49 13.29 -11.91 0.24
CA PRO A 49 12.61 -12.96 1.00
C PRO A 49 11.34 -12.51 1.74
N TYR A 50 10.88 -11.28 1.55
CA TYR A 50 9.72 -10.76 2.27
C TYR A 50 8.42 -11.01 1.48
N ASP A 51 7.37 -11.38 2.20
CA ASP A 51 6.05 -11.68 1.65
C ASP A 51 4.93 -11.04 2.48
N LEU A 52 3.69 -11.34 2.11
CA LEU A 52 2.48 -10.82 2.76
C LEU A 52 2.38 -11.13 4.26
N SER A 53 3.18 -12.06 4.80
CA SER A 53 3.15 -12.43 6.22
C SER A 53 3.51 -11.28 7.14
N LEU A 54 4.29 -10.30 6.66
CA LEU A 54 4.57 -9.05 7.39
C LEU A 54 3.30 -8.27 7.76
N MET A 55 2.20 -8.48 7.05
CA MET A 55 0.94 -7.77 7.26
C MET A 55 -0.14 -8.62 7.95
N HIS A 56 0.14 -9.89 8.30
CA HIS A 56 -0.86 -10.79 8.90
C HIS A 56 -1.47 -10.22 10.19
N GLY A 57 -0.65 -9.72 11.11
CA GLY A 57 -1.13 -9.15 12.38
C GLY A 57 -2.05 -7.96 12.17
N LEU A 58 -1.75 -7.12 11.16
CA LEU A 58 -2.55 -5.96 10.79
C LEU A 58 -3.87 -6.38 10.14
N ALA A 59 -3.83 -7.41 9.31
CA ALA A 59 -5.03 -8.00 8.68
C ALA A 59 -6.00 -8.52 9.74
N GLU A 60 -5.49 -9.24 10.73
CA GLU A 60 -6.29 -9.78 11.83
C GLU A 60 -6.87 -8.66 12.70
N ASP A 61 -6.06 -7.68 13.07
CA ASP A 61 -6.51 -6.56 13.91
C ASP A 61 -7.55 -5.68 13.22
N LEU A 62 -7.35 -5.29 11.95
CA LEU A 62 -8.37 -4.52 11.21
C LEU A 62 -9.66 -5.30 10.99
N THR A 63 -9.57 -6.62 10.77
CA THR A 63 -10.74 -7.49 10.66
C THR A 63 -11.54 -7.52 11.96
N ALA A 64 -10.86 -7.64 13.10
CA ALA A 64 -11.48 -7.58 14.42
C ALA A 64 -12.16 -6.23 14.68
N HIS A 65 -11.75 -5.16 13.99
CA HIS A 65 -12.33 -3.82 14.08
C HIS A 65 -13.30 -3.47 12.94
N GLY A 66 -13.77 -4.46 12.19
CA GLY A 66 -14.92 -4.31 11.31
C GLY A 66 -14.62 -4.00 9.84
N LEU A 67 -13.36 -4.10 9.40
CA LEU A 67 -12.99 -3.99 7.98
C LEU A 67 -12.81 -5.38 7.37
N ALA A 68 -13.24 -5.56 6.13
CA ALA A 68 -12.71 -6.67 5.33
C ALA A 68 -11.26 -6.33 4.97
N THR A 69 -10.34 -7.28 5.16
CA THR A 69 -8.94 -7.07 4.79
C THR A 69 -8.57 -7.94 3.62
N TRP A 70 -7.95 -7.32 2.62
CA TRP A 70 -7.39 -7.98 1.44
C TRP A 70 -5.87 -7.82 1.49
N ASN A 71 -5.19 -8.82 2.07
CA ASN A 71 -3.73 -8.81 2.21
C ASN A 71 -3.09 -9.49 1.00
N ILE A 72 -2.41 -8.72 0.16
CA ILE A 72 -2.02 -9.19 -1.18
C ILE A 72 -0.58 -9.68 -1.22
N GLU A 73 -0.36 -10.74 -1.98
CA GLU A 73 0.96 -11.08 -2.51
C GLU A 73 1.18 -10.39 -3.86
N TYR A 74 2.43 -10.24 -4.29
CA TYR A 74 2.80 -9.79 -5.63
C TYR A 74 4.21 -10.24 -6.02
N ARG A 75 4.56 -10.23 -7.31
CA ARG A 75 5.94 -10.52 -7.76
C ARG A 75 6.90 -9.42 -7.32
N ARG A 76 8.07 -9.82 -6.84
CA ARG A 76 9.15 -8.95 -6.36
C ARG A 76 10.40 -9.10 -7.21
N LEU A 77 11.37 -8.23 -6.99
CA LEU A 77 12.75 -8.45 -7.40
C LEU A 77 13.23 -9.83 -6.92
N GLY A 78 13.78 -10.60 -7.86
CA GLY A 78 14.16 -12.00 -7.68
C GLY A 78 13.12 -13.00 -8.22
N ASP A 79 11.86 -12.58 -8.40
CA ASP A 79 10.83 -13.38 -9.04
C ASP A 79 10.77 -13.08 -10.56
N ASP A 80 10.39 -14.07 -11.38
CA ASP A 80 10.30 -13.88 -12.83
C ASP A 80 9.26 -12.81 -13.21
N GLY A 81 9.71 -11.78 -13.93
CA GLY A 81 8.91 -10.61 -14.27
C GLY A 81 8.56 -9.70 -13.10
N GLY A 82 9.17 -9.85 -11.92
CA GLY A 82 9.08 -8.89 -10.84
C GLY A 82 9.96 -7.65 -11.06
N GLY A 83 9.67 -6.57 -10.35
CA GLY A 83 10.23 -5.25 -10.63
C GLY A 83 9.34 -4.45 -11.59
N TRP A 84 9.90 -3.46 -12.28
CA TRP A 84 9.15 -2.67 -13.24
C TRP A 84 8.87 -3.43 -14.55
N PRO A 85 7.62 -3.43 -15.06
CA PRO A 85 6.40 -2.93 -14.44
C PRO A 85 5.63 -3.99 -13.63
N GLY A 86 6.07 -5.25 -13.63
CA GLY A 86 5.32 -6.41 -13.12
C GLY A 86 4.86 -6.28 -11.67
N THR A 87 5.70 -5.81 -10.74
CA THR A 87 5.30 -5.58 -9.34
C THR A 87 4.11 -4.63 -9.23
N LEU A 88 4.12 -3.52 -9.97
CA LEU A 88 3.05 -2.53 -9.94
C LEU A 88 1.78 -3.06 -10.63
N GLN A 89 1.96 -3.82 -11.73
CA GLN A 89 0.86 -4.48 -12.43
C GLN A 89 0.15 -5.51 -11.54
N ASP A 90 0.90 -6.28 -10.76
CA ASP A 90 0.35 -7.31 -9.87
C ASP A 90 -0.48 -6.66 -8.76
N VAL A 91 0.05 -5.61 -8.13
CA VAL A 91 -0.66 -4.85 -7.10
C VAL A 91 -1.91 -4.17 -7.67
N ALA A 92 -1.84 -3.64 -8.89
CA ALA A 92 -3.01 -3.07 -9.56
C ALA A 92 -4.10 -4.11 -9.82
N GLN A 93 -3.73 -5.27 -10.38
CA GLN A 93 -4.62 -6.40 -10.63
C GLN A 93 -5.25 -6.93 -9.35
N ALA A 94 -4.48 -7.06 -8.27
CA ALA A 94 -4.96 -7.53 -6.98
C ALA A 94 -6.07 -6.64 -6.41
N VAL A 95 -5.92 -5.31 -6.53
CA VAL A 95 -6.96 -4.36 -6.13
C VAL A 95 -8.17 -4.46 -7.05
N ASP A 96 -7.97 -4.48 -8.37
CA ASP A 96 -9.09 -4.51 -9.33
C ASP A 96 -9.91 -5.79 -9.26
N ALA A 97 -9.31 -6.91 -8.87
CA ALA A 97 -10.00 -8.17 -8.65
C ALA A 97 -11.10 -8.08 -7.57
N LEU A 98 -11.04 -7.08 -6.68
CA LEU A 98 -12.09 -6.82 -5.70
C LEU A 98 -13.46 -6.56 -6.37
N ARG A 99 -13.50 -6.06 -7.61
CA ARG A 99 -14.77 -5.91 -8.38
C ARG A 99 -15.51 -7.24 -8.50
N GLN A 100 -14.78 -8.31 -8.77
CA GLN A 100 -15.34 -9.65 -8.97
C GLN A 100 -15.71 -10.31 -7.63
N MET A 101 -15.04 -9.90 -6.55
CA MET A 101 -15.23 -10.42 -5.20
C MET A 101 -16.36 -9.70 -4.44
N ALA A 102 -16.62 -8.42 -4.77
CA ALA A 102 -17.44 -7.54 -3.94
C ALA A 102 -18.85 -8.05 -3.66
N ARG A 103 -19.53 -8.60 -4.68
CA ARG A 103 -20.89 -9.14 -4.50
C ARG A 103 -20.89 -10.38 -3.61
N SER A 104 -19.97 -11.31 -3.84
CA SER A 104 -19.92 -12.61 -3.15
C SER A 104 -19.53 -12.47 -1.67
N TYR A 105 -18.71 -11.47 -1.35
CA TYR A 105 -18.18 -11.25 0.01
C TYR A 105 -18.73 -9.98 0.68
N HIS A 106 -19.78 -9.38 0.11
CA HIS A 106 -20.41 -8.17 0.62
C HIS A 106 -19.42 -7.03 0.88
N LEU A 107 -18.53 -6.75 -0.07
CA LEU A 107 -17.53 -5.68 0.05
C LEU A 107 -18.10 -4.34 -0.45
N ASP A 108 -17.85 -3.28 0.31
CA ASP A 108 -18.21 -1.90 -0.01
C ASP A 108 -17.00 -1.19 -0.64
N LEU A 109 -16.91 -1.23 -1.98
CA LEU A 109 -15.78 -0.65 -2.70
C LEU A 109 -15.79 0.89 -2.71
N GLU A 110 -16.87 1.55 -2.28
CA GLU A 110 -16.86 3.00 -2.04
C GLU A 110 -16.08 3.35 -0.77
N ARG A 111 -15.87 2.38 0.12
CA ARG A 111 -15.07 2.48 1.34
C ARG A 111 -13.81 1.64 1.27
N LEU A 112 -13.09 1.77 0.15
CA LEU A 112 -11.85 1.08 -0.13
C LEU A 112 -10.64 1.96 0.23
N VAL A 113 -9.78 1.48 1.11
CA VAL A 113 -8.53 2.14 1.50
C VAL A 113 -7.33 1.23 1.24
N SER A 114 -6.18 1.81 0.89
CA SER A 114 -4.91 1.08 0.86
C SER A 114 -4.08 1.39 2.10
N VAL A 115 -3.40 0.38 2.64
CA VAL A 115 -2.45 0.51 3.74
C VAL A 115 -1.21 -0.29 3.38
N GLY A 116 -0.05 0.35 3.41
CA GLY A 116 1.19 -0.35 3.08
C GLY A 116 2.36 0.06 3.95
N HIS A 117 3.29 -0.88 4.14
CA HIS A 117 4.50 -0.68 4.92
C HIS A 117 5.73 -0.55 4.02
N SER A 118 6.60 0.42 4.27
CA SER A 118 7.89 0.56 3.59
C SER A 118 7.72 0.62 2.05
N ALA A 119 8.27 -0.34 1.31
CA ALA A 119 8.00 -0.53 -0.12
C ALA A 119 6.48 -0.64 -0.45
N GLY A 120 5.70 -1.34 0.37
CA GLY A 120 4.24 -1.38 0.27
C GLY A 120 3.58 -0.04 0.54
N GLY A 121 4.18 0.81 1.38
CA GLY A 121 3.72 2.17 1.64
C GLY A 121 3.86 3.08 0.42
N GLN A 122 4.85 2.82 -0.44
CA GLN A 122 4.93 3.44 -1.77
C GLN A 122 3.82 2.94 -2.68
N LEU A 123 3.61 1.62 -2.76
CA LEU A 123 2.57 1.01 -3.58
C LEU A 123 1.16 1.45 -3.17
N ALA A 124 0.91 1.63 -1.87
CA ALA A 124 -0.37 2.11 -1.34
C ALA A 124 -0.72 3.52 -1.82
N LEU A 125 0.24 4.46 -1.79
CA LEU A 125 0.04 5.81 -2.32
C LEU A 125 0.00 5.81 -3.86
N TRP A 126 0.81 4.98 -4.51
CA TRP A 126 0.77 4.83 -5.97
C TRP A 126 -0.60 4.35 -6.45
N LEU A 127 -1.23 3.39 -5.76
CA LEU A 127 -2.59 2.95 -6.05
C LEU A 127 -3.62 4.09 -5.96
N ALA A 128 -3.49 4.97 -4.97
CA ALA A 128 -4.35 6.15 -4.83
C ALA A 128 -4.18 7.13 -6.00
N ALA A 129 -2.96 7.24 -6.55
CA ALA A 129 -2.67 8.06 -7.72
C ALA A 129 -3.13 7.42 -9.04
N ARG A 130 -3.29 6.08 -9.06
CA ARG A 130 -3.46 5.27 -10.27
C ARG A 130 -4.60 5.72 -11.19
N PRO A 131 -5.79 6.11 -10.70
CA PRO A 131 -6.86 6.63 -11.56
C PRO A 131 -6.44 7.84 -12.40
N HIS A 132 -5.48 8.65 -11.94
CA HIS A 132 -5.00 9.84 -12.66
C HIS A 132 -3.85 9.53 -13.63
N LEU A 133 -3.25 8.33 -13.58
CA LEU A 133 -2.21 7.92 -14.51
C LEU A 133 -2.72 7.82 -15.94
N GLY A 134 -4.02 7.60 -16.16
CA GLY A 134 -4.57 7.40 -17.51
C GLY A 134 -4.34 8.57 -18.48
N GLN A 135 -4.10 9.76 -17.94
CA GLN A 135 -3.77 10.96 -18.71
C GLN A 135 -2.26 11.10 -18.99
N ARG A 136 -1.43 10.32 -18.28
CA ARG A 136 0.04 10.41 -18.27
C ARG A 136 0.72 9.21 -18.94
N VAL A 137 0.06 8.07 -19.03
CA VAL A 137 0.62 6.85 -19.63
C VAL A 137 0.22 6.65 -21.10
N ALA A 138 1.21 6.41 -21.96
CA ALA A 138 1.04 5.98 -23.34
C ALA A 138 1.73 4.62 -23.55
N GLY A 139 1.43 3.94 -24.66
CA GLY A 139 2.16 2.73 -25.05
C GLY A 139 1.98 1.53 -24.10
N PRO A 140 3.00 0.66 -23.97
CA PRO A 140 2.97 -0.55 -23.14
C PRO A 140 2.64 -0.30 -21.65
N GLU A 141 2.98 0.88 -21.14
CA GLU A 141 2.76 1.30 -19.75
C GLU A 141 1.28 1.44 -19.40
N ARG A 142 0.37 1.47 -20.40
CA ARG A 142 -1.08 1.38 -20.17
C ARG A 142 -1.50 0.13 -19.39
N ALA A 143 -0.67 -0.92 -19.39
CA ALA A 143 -0.87 -2.09 -18.55
C ALA A 143 -0.94 -1.76 -17.04
N LEU A 144 -0.38 -0.63 -16.59
CA LEU A 144 -0.47 -0.14 -15.20
C LEU A 144 -1.87 0.33 -14.79
N LEU A 145 -2.74 0.65 -15.76
CA LEU A 145 -4.12 1.07 -15.48
C LEU A 145 -5.04 -0.11 -15.15
N ALA A 146 -4.73 -1.28 -15.75
CA ALA A 146 -5.44 -2.55 -15.74
C ALA A 146 -6.97 -2.52 -16.04
N GLY A 147 -7.45 -3.55 -16.74
CA GLY A 147 -8.88 -3.91 -16.88
C GLY A 147 -9.85 -2.79 -17.27
N GLU A 148 -10.99 -2.74 -16.56
CA GLU A 148 -12.08 -1.76 -16.71
C GLU A 148 -11.73 -0.36 -16.16
N GLY A 149 -10.44 -0.09 -15.91
CA GLY A 149 -9.94 1.12 -15.28
C GLY A 149 -9.61 0.92 -13.80
N ALA A 150 -8.88 1.88 -13.22
CA ALA A 150 -8.43 1.76 -11.84
C ALA A 150 -9.58 1.95 -10.82
N LEU A 151 -9.70 1.06 -9.82
CA LEU A 151 -10.61 1.29 -8.71
C LEU A 151 -10.20 2.56 -7.94
N PRO A 152 -11.12 3.53 -7.74
CA PRO A 152 -10.84 4.69 -6.92
C PRO A 152 -10.72 4.29 -5.44
N LEU A 153 -9.77 4.90 -4.74
CA LEU A 153 -9.61 4.72 -3.29
C LEU A 153 -10.24 5.88 -2.53
N GLN A 154 -10.85 5.59 -1.38
CA GLN A 154 -11.36 6.60 -0.46
C GLN A 154 -10.22 7.35 0.26
N GLY A 155 -9.07 6.69 0.41
CA GLY A 155 -7.83 7.21 0.98
C GLY A 155 -6.71 6.18 0.99
N ALA A 156 -5.51 6.61 1.32
CA ALA A 156 -4.32 5.75 1.40
C ALA A 156 -3.49 6.04 2.65
N VAL A 157 -2.89 4.98 3.20
CA VAL A 157 -2.03 5.03 4.39
C VAL A 157 -0.66 4.47 4.05
N SER A 158 0.39 5.24 4.35
CA SER A 158 1.78 4.87 4.16
C SER A 158 2.48 4.78 5.51
N LEU A 159 2.95 3.58 5.86
CA LEU A 159 3.70 3.30 7.08
C LEU A 159 5.19 3.27 6.73
N ALA A 160 5.93 4.32 7.09
CA ALA A 160 7.36 4.49 6.77
C ALA A 160 7.72 4.24 5.29
N GLY A 161 6.91 4.74 4.36
CA GLY A 161 7.02 4.39 2.95
C GLY A 161 8.17 5.05 2.18
N VAL A 162 8.69 4.36 1.15
CA VAL A 162 9.65 4.91 0.17
C VAL A 162 8.90 5.73 -0.89
N ILE A 163 8.27 6.83 -0.46
CA ILE A 163 7.24 7.55 -1.23
C ILE A 163 7.79 8.63 -2.18
N ASP A 164 9.11 8.82 -2.20
CA ASP A 164 9.83 9.55 -3.24
C ASP A 164 10.98 8.66 -3.74
N LEU A 165 10.76 8.02 -4.90
CA LEU A 165 11.70 7.04 -5.43
C LEU A 165 13.00 7.68 -5.90
N GLU A 166 12.98 8.90 -6.43
CA GLU A 166 14.21 9.59 -6.80
C GLU A 166 15.05 9.92 -5.56
N ALA A 167 14.41 10.43 -4.52
CA ALA A 167 15.04 10.66 -3.23
C ALA A 167 15.57 9.36 -2.58
N GLY A 168 14.86 8.24 -2.76
CA GLY A 168 15.27 6.91 -2.32
C GLY A 168 16.46 6.36 -3.09
N TRP A 169 16.51 6.58 -4.41
CA TRP A 169 17.64 6.23 -5.26
C TRP A 169 18.90 7.01 -4.86
N ARG A 170 18.82 8.33 -4.71
CA ARG A 170 19.97 9.17 -4.30
C ARG A 170 20.57 8.78 -2.95
N ARG A 171 19.76 8.15 -2.09
CA ARG A 171 20.15 7.68 -0.74
C ARG A 171 20.57 6.21 -0.72
N HIS A 172 20.60 5.53 -1.87
CA HIS A 172 20.89 4.10 -1.98
C HIS A 172 20.02 3.23 -1.06
N LEU A 173 18.74 3.61 -0.86
CA LEU A 173 17.88 2.93 0.10
C LEU A 173 17.74 1.44 -0.23
N GLY A 174 17.91 0.63 0.80
CA GLY A 174 17.85 -0.82 0.69
C GLY A 174 18.95 -1.39 -0.20
N ARG A 175 20.15 -0.78 -0.28
CA ARG A 175 21.22 -1.20 -1.21
C ARG A 175 20.73 -1.13 -2.66
N ASP A 176 20.42 0.07 -3.13
CA ASP A 176 20.00 0.32 -4.53
C ASP A 176 18.69 -0.35 -4.96
N ALA A 177 17.81 -0.67 -4.01
CA ALA A 177 16.54 -1.33 -4.27
C ALA A 177 15.65 -0.57 -5.26
N VAL A 178 15.70 0.77 -5.24
CA VAL A 178 14.94 1.59 -6.18
C VAL A 178 15.46 1.45 -7.61
N SER A 179 16.78 1.45 -7.80
CA SER A 179 17.38 1.27 -9.11
C SER A 179 17.08 -0.12 -9.67
N GLU A 180 17.13 -1.14 -8.82
CA GLU A 180 16.75 -2.51 -9.20
C GLU A 180 15.26 -2.60 -9.56
N LEU A 181 14.38 -2.02 -8.73
CA LEU A 181 12.94 -1.98 -8.97
C LEU A 181 12.62 -1.38 -10.33
N LEU A 182 13.19 -0.21 -10.62
CA LEU A 182 12.88 0.54 -11.85
C LEU A 182 13.76 0.15 -13.03
N GLY A 183 14.79 -0.67 -12.83
CA GLY A 183 15.72 -1.11 -13.86
C GLY A 183 16.66 -0.01 -14.38
N GLY A 184 17.00 0.97 -13.54
CA GLY A 184 17.91 2.07 -13.89
C GLY A 184 17.86 3.27 -12.93
N SER A 185 18.77 4.23 -13.14
CA SER A 185 18.76 5.52 -12.44
C SER A 185 17.64 6.43 -12.96
N PRO A 186 17.33 7.54 -12.25
CA PRO A 186 16.42 8.57 -12.75
C PRO A 186 16.81 9.13 -14.12
N ASP A 187 18.11 9.14 -14.46
CA ASP A 187 18.60 9.61 -15.76
C ASP A 187 18.42 8.55 -16.85
N ASP A 188 18.54 7.26 -16.51
CA ASP A 188 18.40 6.14 -17.47
C ASP A 188 16.92 5.88 -17.81
N VAL A 189 16.04 5.95 -16.81
CA VAL A 189 14.63 5.57 -16.93
C VAL A 189 13.68 6.59 -16.31
N PRO A 190 13.78 7.89 -16.68
CA PRO A 190 13.04 8.98 -16.02
C PRO A 190 11.52 8.76 -15.99
N GLU A 191 10.97 8.22 -17.07
CA GLU A 191 9.54 7.95 -17.17
C GLU A 191 9.05 6.94 -16.12
N ARG A 192 9.86 5.94 -15.77
CA ARG A 192 9.50 4.96 -14.74
C ARG A 192 9.42 5.60 -13.36
N TYR A 193 10.32 6.54 -13.05
CA TYR A 193 10.27 7.32 -11.82
C TYR A 193 9.03 8.24 -11.81
N HIS A 194 8.70 8.90 -12.91
CA HIS A 194 7.49 9.72 -13.03
C HIS A 194 6.20 8.94 -12.84
N LEU A 195 6.16 7.68 -13.29
CA LEU A 195 4.97 6.83 -13.24
C LEU A 195 4.86 5.99 -11.96
N ALA A 196 5.98 5.69 -11.28
CA ALA A 196 6.00 4.88 -10.07
C ALA A 196 6.06 5.70 -8.78
N SER A 197 6.72 6.86 -8.78
CA SER A 197 6.99 7.64 -7.56
C SER A 197 5.75 8.42 -7.12
N PRO A 198 5.17 8.15 -5.92
CA PRO A 198 4.03 8.92 -5.43
C PRO A 198 4.31 10.43 -5.40
N ALA A 199 5.54 10.84 -5.11
CA ALA A 199 5.92 12.24 -5.06
C ALA A 199 5.84 12.93 -6.44
N ALA A 200 6.10 12.21 -7.53
CA ALA A 200 5.95 12.70 -8.91
C ALA A 200 4.48 12.74 -9.38
N LEU A 201 3.59 12.07 -8.64
CA LEU A 201 2.17 11.94 -8.96
C LEU A 201 1.27 12.91 -8.18
N LEU A 202 1.83 13.71 -7.28
CA LEU A 202 1.07 14.75 -6.56
C LEU A 202 0.44 15.77 -7.54
N PRO A 203 -0.78 16.28 -7.23
CA PRO A 203 -1.67 15.83 -6.15
C PRO A 203 -2.33 14.48 -6.45
N LEU A 204 -2.51 13.65 -5.42
CA LEU A 204 -3.26 12.38 -5.53
C LEU A 204 -4.77 12.60 -5.55
N GLY A 205 -5.26 13.67 -4.89
CA GLY A 205 -6.68 14.03 -4.90
C GLY A 205 -7.56 13.22 -3.94
N VAL A 206 -6.95 12.33 -3.15
CA VAL A 206 -7.59 11.57 -2.06
C VAL A 206 -6.85 11.85 -0.76
N PRO A 207 -7.50 11.72 0.43
CA PRO A 207 -6.77 11.86 1.68
C PRO A 207 -5.68 10.82 1.84
N GLN A 208 -4.56 11.30 2.34
CA GLN A 208 -3.35 10.53 2.60
C GLN A 208 -2.99 10.63 4.07
N ILE A 209 -2.57 9.51 4.65
CA ILE A 209 -2.04 9.46 6.00
C ILE A 209 -0.64 8.86 5.94
N LEU A 210 0.36 9.64 6.31
CA LEU A 210 1.73 9.19 6.46
C LEU A 210 1.98 8.98 7.95
N ILE A 211 2.49 7.81 8.31
CA ILE A 211 2.89 7.49 9.69
C ILE A 211 4.34 7.04 9.65
N HIS A 212 5.18 7.69 10.44
CA HIS A 212 6.62 7.45 10.38
C HIS A 212 7.25 7.54 11.77
N GLY A 213 8.05 6.53 12.11
CA GLY A 213 8.86 6.54 13.32
C GLY A 213 10.07 7.46 13.17
N THR A 214 10.38 8.27 14.18
CA THR A 214 11.56 9.16 14.14
C THR A 214 12.88 8.43 14.39
N ALA A 215 12.83 7.18 14.83
CA ALA A 215 14.00 6.31 15.01
C ALA A 215 14.09 5.23 13.92
N ASP A 216 13.43 5.45 12.78
CA ASP A 216 13.49 4.57 11.62
C ASP A 216 14.92 4.55 11.03
N ASP A 217 15.52 3.36 10.99
CA ASP A 217 16.88 3.13 10.48
C ASP A 217 16.90 2.59 9.03
N ARG A 218 15.72 2.40 8.40
CA ARG A 218 15.57 1.84 7.05
C ARG A 218 15.18 2.88 6.04
N VAL A 219 14.21 3.71 6.38
CA VAL A 219 13.71 4.81 5.54
C VAL A 219 13.78 6.07 6.38
N PRO A 220 14.61 7.07 6.01
CA PRO A 220 14.68 8.30 6.77
C PRO A 220 13.33 9.04 6.79
N VAL A 221 12.93 9.53 7.97
CA VAL A 221 11.68 10.28 8.16
C VAL A 221 11.59 11.52 7.26
N GLU A 222 12.73 12.06 6.84
CA GLU A 222 12.86 13.16 5.87
C GLU A 222 12.11 12.86 4.56
N ILE A 223 12.08 11.60 4.09
CA ILE A 223 11.31 11.21 2.90
C ILE A 223 9.82 11.55 3.09
N SER A 224 9.26 11.32 4.28
CA SER A 224 7.87 11.66 4.58
C SER A 224 7.65 13.15 4.84
N ARG A 225 8.61 13.82 5.48
CA ARG A 225 8.55 15.28 5.70
C ARG A 225 8.58 16.05 4.38
N ASP A 226 9.50 15.71 3.49
CA ASP A 226 9.66 16.35 2.18
C ASP A 226 8.43 16.10 1.29
N TYR A 227 7.92 14.87 1.27
CA TYR A 227 6.66 14.54 0.59
C TYR A 227 5.49 15.36 1.13
N ALA A 228 5.33 15.42 2.46
CA ALA A 228 4.25 16.16 3.10
C ALA A 228 4.30 17.65 2.77
N ALA A 229 5.49 18.24 2.73
CA ALA A 229 5.68 19.63 2.33
C ALA A 229 5.24 19.85 0.87
N ARG A 230 5.64 18.98 -0.06
CA ARG A 230 5.25 19.04 -1.47
C ARG A 230 3.74 18.87 -1.66
N ALA A 231 3.14 17.90 -0.99
CA ALA A 231 1.69 17.64 -1.06
C ALA A 231 0.87 18.85 -0.58
N ARG A 232 1.27 19.45 0.54
CA ARG A 232 0.64 20.68 1.07
C ARG A 232 0.81 21.87 0.13
N ALA A 233 1.98 22.01 -0.50
CA ALA A 233 2.26 23.11 -1.44
C ALA A 233 1.35 23.09 -2.67
N VAL A 234 0.91 21.90 -3.12
CA VAL A 234 -0.05 21.74 -4.22
C VAL A 234 -1.51 21.63 -3.76
N GLY A 235 -1.79 21.86 -2.47
CA GLY A 235 -3.13 21.85 -1.90
C GLY A 235 -3.75 20.46 -1.72
N ASP A 236 -2.92 19.41 -1.68
CA ASP A 236 -3.41 18.03 -1.49
C ASP A 236 -3.78 17.75 -0.03
N ARG A 237 -4.59 16.71 0.17
CA ARG A 237 -5.14 16.35 1.49
C ARG A 237 -4.24 15.34 2.20
N LEU A 238 -3.40 15.82 3.11
CA LEU A 238 -2.42 14.97 3.80
C LEU A 238 -2.37 15.20 5.31
N THR A 239 -2.30 14.09 6.05
CA THR A 239 -1.93 14.05 7.46
C THR A 239 -0.57 13.36 7.59
N LEU A 240 0.37 13.97 8.31
CA LEU A 240 1.64 13.35 8.69
C LEU A 240 1.66 13.16 10.20
N VAL A 241 1.87 11.92 10.65
CA VAL A 241 2.01 11.54 12.05
C VAL A 241 3.43 11.01 12.26
N GLU A 242 4.23 11.79 12.98
CA GLU A 242 5.58 11.39 13.38
C GLU A 242 5.56 10.83 14.79
N LEU A 243 6.10 9.62 14.97
CA LEU A 243 6.10 8.92 16.25
C LEU A 243 7.50 8.96 16.87
N SER A 244 7.62 9.63 18.01
CA SER A 244 8.89 9.82 18.70
C SER A 244 9.48 8.48 19.15
N GLY A 245 10.74 8.18 18.78
CA GLY A 245 11.46 6.99 19.22
C GLY A 245 10.98 5.65 18.65
N VAL A 246 9.99 5.66 17.74
CA VAL A 246 9.46 4.46 17.09
C VAL A 246 10.36 4.05 15.93
N ASP A 247 10.65 2.76 15.82
CA ASP A 247 11.45 2.17 14.74
C ASP A 247 10.60 1.80 13.50
N HIS A 248 11.26 1.26 12.47
CA HIS A 248 10.64 0.90 11.19
C HIS A 248 9.56 -0.19 11.28
N PHE A 249 9.69 -1.14 12.21
CA PHE A 249 8.86 -2.34 12.28
C PHE A 249 7.78 -2.26 13.35
N ALA A 250 7.93 -1.40 14.36
CA ALA A 250 6.89 -1.13 15.35
C ALA A 250 5.57 -0.68 14.70
N LEU A 251 5.61 -0.06 13.52
CA LEU A 251 4.41 0.32 12.74
C LEU A 251 3.58 -0.87 12.24
N ILE A 252 4.17 -2.07 12.16
CA ILE A 252 3.49 -3.30 11.74
C ILE A 252 3.41 -4.35 12.86
N ASP A 253 3.70 -3.95 14.10
CA ASP A 253 3.41 -4.77 15.28
C ASP A 253 2.00 -4.43 15.78
N PRO A 254 1.02 -5.36 15.70
CA PRO A 254 -0.36 -5.10 16.11
C PRO A 254 -0.51 -4.75 17.61
N HIS A 255 0.50 -5.06 18.43
CA HIS A 255 0.50 -4.77 19.86
C HIS A 255 1.14 -3.41 20.21
N SER A 256 1.79 -2.75 19.25
CA SER A 256 2.45 -1.47 19.50
C SER A 256 1.44 -0.31 19.62
N SER A 257 1.79 0.72 20.40
CA SER A 257 1.00 1.96 20.45
C SER A 257 1.01 2.71 19.10
N ALA A 258 2.08 2.52 18.32
CA ALA A 258 2.23 3.07 16.99
C ALA A 258 1.16 2.52 16.03
N TRP A 259 0.94 1.20 16.07
CA TRP A 259 -0.12 0.57 15.30
C TRP A 259 -1.51 0.94 15.81
N GLN A 260 -1.73 1.04 17.12
CA GLN A 260 -3.04 1.45 17.65
C GLN A 260 -3.48 2.82 17.12
N THR A 261 -2.54 3.78 17.09
CA THR A 261 -2.76 5.10 16.48
C THR A 261 -3.08 4.98 14.98
N THR A 262 -2.32 4.12 14.28
CA THR A 262 -2.51 3.85 12.85
C THR A 262 -3.89 3.28 12.56
N ARG A 263 -4.33 2.27 13.31
CA ARG A 263 -5.65 1.64 13.15
C ARG A 263 -6.76 2.68 13.22
N GLU A 264 -6.75 3.54 14.24
CA GLU A 264 -7.81 4.55 14.41
C GLU A 264 -7.92 5.48 13.19
N LEU A 265 -6.78 5.83 12.60
CA LEU A 265 -6.70 6.64 11.39
C LEU A 265 -7.22 5.88 10.16
N VAL A 266 -6.85 4.60 10.00
CA VAL A 266 -7.40 3.73 8.94
C VAL A 266 -8.91 3.63 9.04
N LEU A 267 -9.43 3.34 10.25
CA LEU A 267 -10.87 3.27 10.53
C LEU A 267 -11.57 4.60 10.24
N SER A 268 -10.91 5.74 10.48
CA SER A 268 -11.48 7.05 10.19
C SER A 268 -11.62 7.30 8.68
N LEU A 269 -10.65 6.86 7.87
CA LEU A 269 -10.67 7.00 6.42
C LEU A 269 -11.76 6.15 5.78
N SER A 270 -12.06 4.98 6.35
CA SER A 270 -13.00 4.01 5.81
C SER A 270 -14.46 4.24 6.24
N ARG A 271 -14.78 5.38 6.86
CA ARG A 271 -16.17 5.74 7.22
C ARG A 271 -16.92 6.30 6.01
N ARG A 272 -18.25 6.15 6.00
CA ARG A 272 -19.09 6.84 5.00
C ARG A 272 -18.96 8.35 5.20
N ARG A 273 -18.82 9.09 4.09
CA ARG A 273 -18.85 10.56 4.09
C ARG A 273 -20.24 11.06 3.81
#